data_AF-A0A0D2VHX3-F1
#
_entry.id   AF-A0A0D2VHX3-F1
#
_cell.length_a   1.000
_cell.length_b   1.000
_cell.length_c   1.000
_cell.angle_alpha   90.00
_cell.angle_beta   90.00
_cell.angle_gamma   90.00
#
_symmetry.space_group_name_H-M   'P 1'
#
loop_
_entity.id
_entity.type
_entity.pdbx_description
1 polymer ?
#
loop_
_entity_poly.entity_id
_entity_poly.type
_entity_poly.pdbx_seq_one_letter_code
_entity_poly.pdbx_strand_id
1 'polypeptide(L)'
;MVAPLSAWPWEHLGIFKYILYGPLAAKAWYSWMYEDNILKDLWCIHILLICTLRGLIHQLWSSYNNMFFLTRNRWIKQQGVDFKQIDDEWDWDNFIILQAMLASMASLIFPSLNTLPLWNLKGFIASLLLHVTISEPLYYWAHRFFHKPYLFNHYHSLHHSSPVPHPFTAGHATPLEHLVLCTVIGIPITGSILMGYGSTAMIYGHVLVFDFFRCLGHSNAEVVPHEVFNKLPLLRYFIYTPTYHSLHHTEMETNFCLFMPLFDALGSTLNTKSLELHKKITSNSGKNGRVPDFVFLAHVVDIMSAMHTPFALRSFASTPFCMRMFLLPFWPLTFIIMLVMWGWSKTFLFSFYNLRGRLHQTWVVPRFGFQYFLPFATKGINKHIEEAILRADRLGVKVISLAALNKNEALNGGGTLFVNKHPELKVRVVHGNTLTAAVILNEFSKDVKEVFLTGATSKLGRATALYLCRKRVRVLMLTSSTERFQKILKETPVDCQNYLVQVTKYQAAQNCKV
;
A
#
# COMPACT_ATOMS: atom_id res chain seq x y z
N MET A 1 -23.98 6.43 26.55
CA MET A 1 -24.72 6.30 25.28
C MET A 1 -23.76 6.67 24.17
N VAL A 2 -23.74 5.90 23.08
CA VAL A 2 -22.92 6.22 21.89
C VAL A 2 -23.46 7.51 21.28
N ALA A 3 -22.58 8.43 20.87
CA ALA A 3 -23.01 9.71 20.30
C ALA A 3 -23.73 9.47 18.95
N PRO A 4 -24.80 10.21 18.64
CA PRO A 4 -25.52 10.03 17.37
C PRO A 4 -24.57 10.33 16.20
N LEU A 5 -24.64 9.55 15.12
CA LEU A 5 -23.79 9.71 13.92
C LEU A 5 -22.28 9.50 14.16
N SER A 6 -21.87 8.86 15.26
CA SER A 6 -20.46 8.49 15.47
C SER A 6 -20.07 7.17 14.78
N ALA A 7 -21.05 6.37 14.37
CA ALA A 7 -20.87 5.07 13.71
C ALA A 7 -21.70 4.98 12.42
N TRP A 8 -21.22 4.25 11.42
CA TRP A 8 -21.85 4.16 10.11
C TRP A 8 -23.14 3.32 10.17
N PRO A 9 -24.27 3.78 9.56
CA PRO A 9 -25.53 3.03 9.61
C PRO A 9 -25.46 1.62 9.02
N TRP A 10 -24.49 1.37 8.14
CA TRP A 10 -24.28 0.09 7.45
C TRP A 10 -23.00 -0.64 7.88
N GLU A 11 -22.42 -0.29 9.03
CA GLU A 11 -21.21 -0.94 9.54
C GLU A 11 -21.35 -2.47 9.63
N HIS A 12 -22.51 -2.95 10.08
CA HIS A 12 -22.81 -4.39 10.19
C HIS A 12 -22.89 -5.13 8.84
N LEU A 13 -22.97 -4.43 7.70
CA LEU A 13 -23.01 -5.07 6.38
C LEU A 13 -21.63 -5.58 5.95
N GLY A 14 -20.54 -5.06 6.51
CA GLY A 14 -19.18 -5.39 6.07
C GLY A 14 -19.04 -5.27 4.55
N ILE A 15 -18.59 -6.34 3.88
CA ILE A 15 -18.44 -6.38 2.42
C ILE A 15 -19.78 -6.23 1.67
N PHE A 16 -20.93 -6.49 2.29
CA PHE A 16 -22.24 -6.34 1.65
C PHE A 16 -22.70 -4.89 1.55
N LYS A 17 -21.97 -3.92 2.13
CA LYS A 17 -22.31 -2.49 2.02
C LYS A 17 -22.39 -2.00 0.57
N TYR A 18 -21.68 -2.64 -0.37
CA TYR A 18 -21.74 -2.29 -1.79
C TYR A 18 -23.10 -2.58 -2.45
N ILE A 19 -23.97 -3.37 -1.81
CA ILE A 19 -25.37 -3.55 -2.24
C ILE A 19 -26.14 -2.22 -2.21
N LEU A 20 -25.68 -1.23 -1.43
CA LEU A 20 -26.26 0.13 -1.41
C LEU A 20 -26.15 0.86 -2.76
N TYR A 21 -25.23 0.46 -3.65
CA TYR A 21 -25.20 0.92 -5.04
C TYR A 21 -26.22 0.20 -5.95
N GLY A 22 -26.80 -0.90 -5.46
CA GLY A 22 -27.71 -1.77 -6.21
C GLY A 22 -28.86 -1.03 -6.87
N PRO A 23 -29.60 -0.12 -6.19
CA PRO A 23 -30.67 0.66 -6.81
C PRO A 23 -30.19 1.52 -7.99
N LEU A 24 -29.01 2.14 -7.89
CA LEU A 24 -28.41 2.93 -8.97
C LEU A 24 -28.04 2.05 -10.16
N ALA A 25 -27.39 0.92 -9.90
CA ALA A 25 -26.96 -0.03 -10.92
C ALA A 25 -28.17 -0.67 -11.62
N ALA A 26 -29.20 -1.05 -10.86
CA ALA A 26 -30.43 -1.62 -11.39
C ALA A 26 -31.19 -0.60 -12.27
N LYS A 27 -31.26 0.66 -11.83
CA LYS A 27 -31.89 1.72 -12.63
C LYS A 27 -31.12 2.00 -13.92
N ALA A 28 -29.79 2.12 -13.84
CA ALA A 28 -28.94 2.27 -15.03
C ALA A 28 -29.08 1.09 -16.02
N TRP A 29 -29.14 -0.14 -15.49
CA TRP A 29 -29.37 -1.35 -16.30
C TRP A 29 -30.76 -1.37 -16.95
N TYR A 30 -31.79 -1.01 -16.20
CA TYR A 30 -33.16 -0.96 -16.69
C TYR A 30 -33.31 0.04 -17.84
N SER A 31 -32.82 1.28 -17.68
CA SER A 31 -32.84 2.28 -18.75
C SER A 31 -32.05 1.84 -19.98
N TRP A 32 -30.94 1.12 -19.81
CA TRP A 32 -30.16 0.61 -20.93
C TRP A 32 -30.89 -0.49 -21.72
N MET A 33 -31.68 -1.33 -21.05
CA MET A 33 -32.36 -2.48 -21.66
C MET A 33 -33.73 -2.16 -22.24
N TYR A 34 -34.48 -1.25 -21.60
CA TYR A 34 -35.91 -1.09 -21.85
C TYR A 34 -36.34 0.32 -22.27
N GLU A 35 -35.49 1.34 -22.17
CA GLU A 35 -35.82 2.70 -22.59
C GLU A 35 -35.11 3.06 -23.91
N ASP A 36 -35.87 3.52 -24.90
CA ASP A 36 -35.34 3.96 -26.20
C ASP A 36 -34.42 5.20 -26.09
N ASN A 37 -34.44 5.88 -24.93
CA ASN A 37 -33.67 7.09 -24.70
C ASN A 37 -32.83 6.97 -23.42
N ILE A 38 -31.65 6.36 -23.55
CA ILE A 38 -30.60 6.23 -22.51
C ILE A 38 -30.31 7.57 -21.79
N LEU A 39 -30.62 8.70 -22.43
CA LEU A 39 -30.40 10.04 -21.90
C LEU A 39 -31.38 10.47 -20.78
N LYS A 40 -32.49 9.75 -20.55
CA LYS A 40 -33.48 10.12 -19.52
C LYS A 40 -32.97 9.94 -18.08
N ASP A 41 -32.04 9.01 -17.86
CA ASP A 41 -31.50 8.65 -16.54
C ASP A 41 -29.96 8.73 -16.46
N LEU A 42 -29.40 9.68 -17.22
CA LEU A 42 -27.97 9.92 -17.37
C LEU A 42 -27.22 10.06 -16.02
N TRP A 43 -27.88 10.66 -15.01
CA TRP A 43 -27.26 10.90 -13.72
C TRP A 43 -27.00 9.65 -12.87
N CYS A 44 -27.75 8.56 -13.04
CA CYS A 44 -27.45 7.31 -12.34
C CYS A 44 -26.07 6.77 -12.77
N ILE A 45 -25.80 6.82 -14.08
CA ILE A 45 -24.51 6.42 -14.67
C ILE A 45 -23.42 7.40 -14.25
N HIS A 46 -23.69 8.72 -14.28
CA HIS A 46 -22.70 9.71 -13.84
C HIS A 46 -22.32 9.54 -12.38
N ILE A 47 -23.27 9.26 -11.48
CA ILE A 47 -22.99 9.03 -10.06
C ILE A 47 -22.07 7.81 -9.89
N LEU A 48 -22.38 6.69 -10.54
CA LEU A 48 -21.55 5.47 -10.48
C LEU A 48 -20.13 5.72 -11.03
N LEU A 49 -20.04 6.47 -12.14
CA LEU A 49 -18.75 6.84 -12.75
C LEU A 49 -17.95 7.77 -11.83
N ILE A 50 -18.57 8.80 -11.24
CA ILE A 50 -17.93 9.69 -10.27
C ILE A 50 -17.43 8.86 -9.08
N CYS A 51 -18.26 7.99 -8.49
CA CYS A 51 -17.85 7.15 -7.35
C CYS A 51 -16.63 6.28 -7.69
N THR A 52 -16.62 5.68 -8.88
CA THR A 52 -15.48 4.88 -9.37
C THR A 52 -14.22 5.73 -9.53
N LEU A 53 -14.33 6.92 -10.12
CA LEU A 53 -13.20 7.83 -10.33
C LEU A 53 -12.63 8.36 -9.01
N ARG A 54 -13.49 8.65 -8.02
CA ARG A 54 -13.08 9.05 -6.68
C ARG A 54 -12.32 7.93 -5.97
N GLY A 55 -12.84 6.71 -6.02
CA GLY A 55 -12.15 5.53 -5.52
C GLY A 55 -10.79 5.32 -6.20
N LEU A 56 -10.73 5.54 -7.51
CA LEU A 56 -9.49 5.47 -8.29
C LEU A 56 -8.47 6.53 -7.86
N ILE A 57 -8.88 7.78 -7.59
CA ILE A 57 -7.97 8.83 -7.08
C ILE A 57 -7.30 8.40 -5.78
N HIS A 58 -8.10 7.93 -4.81
CA HIS A 58 -7.59 7.44 -3.54
C HIS A 58 -6.65 6.24 -3.72
N GLN A 59 -7.02 5.31 -4.62
CA GLN A 59 -6.19 4.15 -4.93
C GLN A 59 -4.87 4.55 -5.63
N LEU A 60 -4.89 5.48 -6.59
CA LEU A 60 -3.67 5.95 -7.27
C LEU A 60 -2.73 6.67 -6.30
N TRP A 61 -3.26 7.48 -5.40
CA TRP A 61 -2.50 8.11 -4.33
C TRP A 61 -1.94 7.08 -3.35
N SER A 62 -2.73 6.07 -2.97
CA SER A 62 -2.30 4.93 -2.16
C SER A 62 -1.14 4.18 -2.83
N SER A 63 -1.29 3.87 -4.13
CA SER A 63 -0.25 3.25 -4.95
C SER A 63 1.02 4.09 -4.94
N TYR A 64 0.94 5.38 -5.23
CA TYR A 64 2.08 6.30 -5.17
C TYR A 64 2.76 6.31 -3.80
N ASN A 65 1.99 6.45 -2.72
CA ASN A 65 2.51 6.48 -1.35
C ASN A 65 3.26 5.18 -0.99
N ASN A 66 2.78 4.03 -1.49
CA ASN A 66 3.38 2.71 -1.32
C ASN A 66 4.51 2.37 -2.31
N MET A 67 4.76 3.21 -3.33
CA MET A 67 5.95 3.09 -4.19
C MET A 67 7.17 3.65 -3.46
N PHE A 68 7.63 2.94 -2.42
CA PHE A 68 8.71 3.39 -1.53
C PHE A 68 10.03 3.69 -2.25
N PHE A 69 10.24 3.10 -3.43
CA PHE A 69 11.37 3.41 -4.30
C PHE A 69 11.32 4.82 -4.91
N LEU A 70 10.14 5.46 -4.95
CA LEU A 70 9.95 6.86 -5.34
C LEU A 70 9.79 7.77 -4.12
N THR A 71 9.00 7.36 -3.13
CA THR A 71 8.48 8.26 -2.10
C THR A 71 9.33 8.36 -0.84
N ARG A 72 10.08 7.31 -0.49
CA ARG A 72 10.76 7.20 0.82
C ARG A 72 11.62 8.42 1.18
N ASN A 73 12.31 8.99 0.20
CA ASN A 73 13.22 10.12 0.42
C ASN A 73 12.50 11.42 0.78
N ARG A 74 11.18 11.46 0.66
CA ARG A 74 10.34 12.64 0.92
C ARG A 74 9.32 12.37 2.02
N TRP A 75 9.51 11.31 2.81
CA TRP A 75 8.59 10.99 3.88
C TRP A 75 8.64 11.96 5.03
N ILE A 76 7.44 12.28 5.52
CA ILE A 76 7.25 13.15 6.67
C ILE A 76 7.41 12.31 7.94
N LYS A 77 6.57 11.27 8.11
CA LYS A 77 6.71 10.29 9.19
C LYS A 77 7.53 9.09 8.71
N GLN A 78 8.59 8.75 9.45
CA GLN A 78 9.50 7.64 9.13
C GLN A 78 8.97 6.26 9.56
N GLN A 79 7.75 6.22 10.12
CA GLN A 79 7.01 5.01 10.43
C GLN A 79 6.22 4.53 9.21
N GLY A 80 6.12 3.22 9.03
CA GLY A 80 5.25 2.61 8.01
C GLY A 80 3.84 2.41 8.54
N VAL A 81 2.87 2.33 7.63
CA VAL A 81 1.50 1.93 7.95
C VAL A 81 1.51 0.46 8.36
N ASP A 82 1.05 0.16 9.57
CA ASP A 82 0.97 -1.21 10.10
C ASP A 82 -0.41 -1.84 9.85
N PHE A 83 -0.51 -3.16 10.06
CA PHE A 83 -1.77 -3.88 9.83
C PHE A 83 -2.93 -3.34 10.66
N LYS A 84 -2.68 -2.88 11.89
CA LYS A 84 -3.73 -2.31 12.74
C LYS A 84 -4.36 -1.08 12.09
N GLN A 85 -3.54 -0.15 11.60
CA GLN A 85 -4.06 1.00 10.86
C GLN A 85 -4.76 0.58 9.56
N ILE A 86 -4.33 -0.49 8.88
CA ILE A 86 -5.06 -1.03 7.71
C ILE A 86 -6.44 -1.55 8.08
N ASP A 87 -6.55 -2.27 9.19
CA ASP A 87 -7.80 -2.85 9.64
C ASP A 87 -8.76 -1.73 10.10
N ASP A 88 -8.26 -0.73 10.84
CA ASP A 88 -9.06 0.42 11.28
C ASP A 88 -9.56 1.25 10.07
N GLU A 89 -8.73 1.44 9.04
CA GLU A 89 -9.08 2.19 7.82
C GLU A 89 -9.80 1.34 6.74
N TRP A 90 -10.18 0.10 7.04
CA TRP A 90 -10.68 -0.84 6.01
C TRP A 90 -11.88 -0.29 5.23
N ASP A 91 -12.80 0.37 5.92
CA ASP A 91 -14.03 0.94 5.37
C ASP A 91 -13.93 2.44 5.05
N TRP A 92 -12.73 2.91 4.69
CA TRP A 92 -12.46 4.32 4.33
C TRP A 92 -13.38 4.89 3.26
N ASP A 93 -13.96 4.05 2.40
CA ASP A 93 -14.80 4.44 1.25
C ASP A 93 -16.28 4.65 1.61
N ASN A 94 -16.67 4.49 2.88
CA ASN A 94 -18.05 4.69 3.33
C ASN A 94 -18.62 6.07 2.93
N PHE A 95 -17.78 7.12 2.90
CA PHE A 95 -18.22 8.45 2.47
C PHE A 95 -18.61 8.52 0.99
N ILE A 96 -18.00 7.70 0.13
CA ILE A 96 -18.35 7.64 -1.29
C ILE A 96 -19.77 7.06 -1.42
N ILE A 97 -20.10 6.02 -0.64
CA ILE A 97 -21.43 5.43 -0.60
C ILE A 97 -22.46 6.45 -0.12
N LEU A 98 -22.18 7.14 0.99
CA LEU A 98 -23.05 8.20 1.51
C LEU A 98 -23.31 9.30 0.47
N GLN A 99 -22.26 9.79 -0.18
CA GLN A 99 -22.37 10.85 -1.17
C GLN A 99 -23.06 10.39 -2.45
N ALA A 100 -22.93 9.10 -2.83
CA ALA A 100 -23.70 8.51 -3.91
C ALA A 100 -25.20 8.49 -3.60
N MET A 101 -25.58 8.12 -2.37
CA MET A 101 -26.98 8.13 -1.93
C MET A 101 -27.55 9.55 -1.95
N LEU A 102 -26.82 10.53 -1.42
CA LEU A 102 -27.23 11.93 -1.43
C LEU A 102 -27.34 12.50 -2.85
N ALA A 103 -26.38 12.19 -3.74
CA ALA A 103 -26.44 12.59 -5.14
C ALA A 103 -27.62 11.94 -5.87
N SER A 104 -27.95 10.69 -5.54
CA SER A 104 -29.11 9.99 -6.07
C SER A 104 -30.41 10.68 -5.63
N MET A 105 -30.54 10.98 -4.35
CA MET A 105 -31.67 11.75 -3.83
C MET A 105 -31.80 13.11 -4.52
N ALA A 106 -30.69 13.83 -4.70
CA ALA A 106 -30.67 15.11 -5.41
C ALA A 106 -31.13 14.95 -6.88
N SER A 107 -30.70 13.90 -7.58
CA SER A 107 -31.14 13.62 -8.96
C SER A 107 -32.64 13.36 -9.09
N LEU A 108 -33.25 12.76 -8.05
CA LEU A 108 -34.69 12.49 -8.01
C LEU A 108 -35.50 13.73 -7.66
N ILE A 109 -35.00 14.55 -6.74
CA ILE A 109 -35.66 15.79 -6.29
C ILE A 109 -35.54 16.91 -7.34
N PHE A 110 -34.43 16.96 -8.08
CA PHE A 110 -34.14 18.02 -9.04
C PHE A 110 -33.96 17.47 -10.47
N PRO A 111 -35.06 17.20 -11.20
CA PRO A 111 -35.00 16.73 -12.59
C PRO A 111 -34.24 17.68 -13.54
N SER A 112 -34.12 18.96 -13.20
CA SER A 112 -33.32 19.95 -13.93
C SER A 112 -31.83 19.61 -13.99
N LEU A 113 -31.32 18.68 -13.17
CA LEU A 113 -29.95 18.19 -13.31
C LEU A 113 -29.75 17.49 -14.66
N ASN A 114 -30.78 16.83 -15.21
CA ASN A 114 -30.71 16.17 -16.52
C ASN A 114 -30.54 17.15 -17.69
N THR A 115 -30.78 18.45 -17.49
CA THR A 115 -30.67 19.48 -18.54
C THR A 115 -29.37 20.29 -18.46
N LEU A 116 -28.45 19.93 -17.57
CA LEU A 116 -27.17 20.63 -17.45
C LEU A 116 -26.35 20.50 -18.74
N PRO A 117 -25.76 21.60 -19.25
CA PRO A 117 -24.84 21.52 -20.38
C PRO A 117 -23.60 20.73 -19.97
N LEU A 118 -22.95 20.11 -20.95
CA LEU A 118 -21.71 19.37 -20.69
C LEU A 118 -20.61 20.30 -20.14
N TRP A 119 -20.50 21.51 -20.68
CA TRP A 119 -19.45 22.47 -20.35
C TRP A 119 -20.00 23.89 -20.18
N ASN A 120 -19.54 24.59 -19.13
CA ASN A 120 -19.79 26.02 -18.95
C ASN A 120 -18.65 26.64 -18.12
N LEU A 121 -17.83 27.49 -18.74
CA LEU A 121 -16.69 28.13 -18.07
C LEU A 121 -17.12 29.00 -16.87
N LYS A 122 -18.27 29.67 -16.96
CA LYS A 122 -18.81 30.48 -15.84
C LYS A 122 -19.06 29.62 -14.61
N GLY A 123 -19.44 28.36 -14.81
CA GLY A 123 -19.62 27.38 -13.73
C GLY A 123 -18.34 27.07 -12.99
N PHE A 124 -17.24 26.85 -13.71
CA PHE A 124 -15.92 26.62 -13.09
C PHE A 124 -15.45 27.83 -12.29
N ILE A 125 -15.61 29.05 -12.84
CA ILE A 125 -15.25 30.29 -12.14
C ILE A 125 -16.12 30.47 -10.88
N ALA A 126 -17.44 30.31 -11.00
CA ALA A 126 -18.36 30.41 -9.87
C ALA A 126 -18.05 29.36 -8.79
N SER A 127 -17.82 28.11 -9.19
CA SER A 127 -17.45 27.02 -8.30
C SER A 127 -16.16 27.34 -7.54
N LEU A 128 -15.13 27.83 -8.22
CA LEU A 128 -13.88 28.25 -7.57
C LEU A 128 -14.12 29.38 -6.57
N LEU A 129 -14.85 30.43 -6.96
CA LEU A 129 -15.14 31.56 -6.08
C LEU A 129 -15.93 31.12 -4.84
N LEU A 130 -16.99 30.32 -5.01
CA LEU A 130 -17.78 29.77 -3.91
C LEU A 130 -16.97 28.84 -3.01
N HIS A 131 -16.04 28.08 -3.59
CA HIS A 131 -15.13 27.23 -2.81
C HIS A 131 -14.23 28.09 -1.91
N VAL A 132 -13.54 29.06 -2.49
CA VAL A 132 -12.61 29.95 -1.77
C VAL A 132 -13.35 30.81 -0.74
N THR A 133 -14.50 31.39 -1.09
CA THR A 133 -15.16 32.39 -0.24
C THR A 133 -16.15 31.83 0.76
N ILE A 134 -16.63 30.59 0.57
CA ILE A 134 -17.63 29.97 1.46
C ILE A 134 -17.12 28.63 2.00
N SER A 135 -16.71 27.71 1.13
CA SER A 135 -16.41 26.33 1.54
C SER A 135 -15.17 26.24 2.42
N GLU A 136 -14.11 26.96 2.06
CA GLU A 136 -12.86 27.04 2.82
C GLU A 136 -13.07 27.64 4.23
N PRO A 137 -13.66 28.85 4.40
CA PRO A 137 -13.97 29.37 5.73
C PRO A 137 -14.91 28.47 6.54
N LEU A 138 -15.93 27.90 5.89
CA LEU A 138 -16.89 27.01 6.55
C LEU A 138 -16.19 25.77 7.11
N TYR A 139 -15.35 25.12 6.30
CA TYR A 139 -14.59 23.96 6.75
C TYR A 139 -13.60 24.34 7.84
N TYR A 140 -12.86 25.45 7.69
CA TYR A 140 -11.93 25.94 8.71
C TYR A 140 -12.60 26.04 10.10
N TRP A 141 -13.77 26.67 10.17
CA TRP A 141 -14.50 26.78 11.43
C TRP A 141 -15.04 25.44 11.91
N ALA A 142 -15.67 24.65 11.03
CA ALA A 142 -16.19 23.34 11.39
C ALA A 142 -15.09 22.43 11.93
N HIS A 143 -13.93 22.40 11.29
CA HIS A 143 -12.77 21.63 11.71
C HIS A 143 -12.28 22.07 13.09
N ARG A 144 -12.17 23.39 13.35
CA ARG A 144 -11.86 23.89 14.70
C ARG A 144 -12.90 23.49 15.76
N PHE A 145 -14.18 23.44 15.41
CA PHE A 145 -15.21 22.96 16.32
C PHE A 145 -15.06 21.46 16.60
N PHE A 146 -14.72 20.66 15.58
CA PHE A 146 -14.43 19.23 15.74
C PHE A 146 -13.24 18.95 16.67
N HIS A 147 -12.31 19.89 16.82
CA HIS A 147 -11.22 19.82 17.81
C HIS A 147 -11.61 20.25 19.24
N LYS A 148 -12.86 20.69 19.48
CA LYS A 148 -13.33 20.92 20.86
C LYS A 148 -13.54 19.60 21.59
N PRO A 149 -13.34 19.54 22.93
CA PRO A 149 -13.27 18.28 23.67
C PRO A 149 -14.40 17.27 23.41
N TYR A 150 -15.66 17.74 23.37
CA TYR A 150 -16.80 16.87 23.11
C TYR A 150 -16.80 16.30 21.68
N LEU A 151 -16.65 17.17 20.67
CA LEU A 151 -16.70 16.74 19.27
C LEU A 151 -15.46 15.94 18.88
N PHE A 152 -14.31 16.23 19.49
CA PHE A 152 -13.08 15.49 19.26
C PHE A 152 -13.25 14.06 19.74
N ASN A 153 -13.58 13.86 21.01
CA ASN A 153 -13.65 12.53 21.62
C ASN A 153 -14.70 11.61 20.99
N HIS A 154 -15.78 12.16 20.42
CA HIS A 154 -16.88 11.37 19.87
C HIS A 154 -16.87 11.25 18.34
N TYR A 155 -16.20 12.16 17.63
CA TYR A 155 -16.22 12.21 16.17
C TYR A 155 -14.80 12.29 15.60
N HIS A 156 -14.06 13.34 15.91
CA HIS A 156 -12.82 13.63 15.19
C HIS A 156 -11.60 12.79 15.64
N SER A 157 -11.64 12.19 16.82
CA SER A 157 -10.55 11.34 17.33
C SER A 157 -10.34 10.09 16.47
N LEU A 158 -11.40 9.59 15.82
CA LEU A 158 -11.30 8.49 14.85
C LEU A 158 -10.40 8.87 13.69
N HIS A 159 -10.60 10.06 13.12
CA HIS A 159 -9.79 10.58 12.02
C HIS A 159 -8.30 10.74 12.40
N HIS A 160 -8.03 11.21 13.62
CA HIS A 160 -6.67 11.36 14.17
C HIS A 160 -6.06 10.06 14.72
N SER A 161 -6.82 8.97 14.76
CA SER A 161 -6.34 7.70 15.31
C SER A 161 -5.26 7.05 14.43
N SER A 162 -5.23 7.39 13.14
CA SER A 162 -4.24 6.92 12.17
C SER A 162 -2.85 7.53 12.41
N PRO A 163 -1.86 6.77 12.91
CA PRO A 163 -0.57 7.34 13.30
C PRO A 163 0.22 7.91 12.12
N VAL A 164 0.07 7.31 10.94
CA VAL A 164 0.71 7.75 9.69
C VAL A 164 -0.39 8.16 8.71
N PRO A 165 -0.54 9.46 8.39
CA PRO A 165 -1.51 9.88 7.38
C PRO A 165 -1.33 9.11 6.08
N HIS A 166 -2.44 8.59 5.56
CA HIS A 166 -2.52 7.89 4.31
C HIS A 166 -3.68 8.45 3.47
N PRO A 167 -3.67 8.36 2.12
CA PRO A 167 -4.80 8.75 1.29
C PRO A 167 -6.16 8.12 1.68
N PHE A 168 -6.15 6.98 2.38
CA PHE A 168 -7.36 6.36 2.92
C PHE A 168 -7.78 6.94 4.28
N THR A 169 -6.86 7.48 5.07
CA THR A 169 -7.16 8.29 6.27
C THR A 169 -8.05 9.48 5.92
N ALA A 170 -7.94 10.03 4.71
CA ALA A 170 -8.85 11.08 4.24
C ALA A 170 -10.33 10.62 4.21
N GLY A 171 -10.60 9.33 3.99
CA GLY A 171 -11.95 8.77 4.05
C GLY A 171 -12.35 8.28 5.46
N HIS A 172 -11.37 8.00 6.31
CA HIS A 172 -11.56 7.45 7.65
C HIS A 172 -12.00 8.54 8.65
N ALA A 173 -13.32 8.70 8.79
CA ALA A 173 -13.98 9.66 9.68
C ALA A 173 -15.43 9.21 9.93
N THR A 174 -16.11 9.86 10.88
CA THR A 174 -17.48 9.53 11.26
C THR A 174 -18.52 10.03 10.23
N PRO A 175 -19.75 9.47 10.22
CA PRO A 175 -20.84 10.00 9.38
C PRO A 175 -21.11 11.49 9.59
N LEU A 176 -21.02 12.00 10.82
CA LEU A 176 -21.24 13.42 11.09
C LEU A 176 -20.21 14.30 10.36
N GLU A 177 -18.93 13.96 10.44
CA GLU A 177 -17.87 14.69 9.75
C GLU A 177 -18.07 14.65 8.23
N HIS A 178 -18.48 13.51 7.69
CA HIS A 178 -18.75 13.38 6.27
C HIS A 178 -20.02 14.12 5.81
N LEU A 179 -21.06 14.24 6.64
CA LEU A 179 -22.22 15.10 6.35
C LEU A 179 -21.83 16.58 6.28
N VAL A 180 -20.94 17.03 7.18
CA VAL A 180 -20.36 18.38 7.09
C VAL A 180 -19.55 18.54 5.81
N LEU A 181 -18.69 17.57 5.47
CA LEU A 181 -17.95 17.58 4.20
C LEU A 181 -18.86 17.54 2.97
N CYS A 182 -20.00 16.84 3.01
CA CYS A 182 -21.01 16.86 1.95
C CYS A 182 -21.57 18.26 1.73
N THR A 183 -21.74 19.04 2.82
CA THR A 183 -22.17 20.43 2.71
C THR A 183 -21.06 21.29 2.09
N VAL A 184 -19.83 21.11 2.55
CA VAL A 184 -18.65 21.85 2.04
C VAL A 184 -18.40 21.60 0.55
N ILE A 185 -18.49 20.35 0.08
CA ILE A 185 -18.34 20.01 -1.35
C ILE A 185 -19.59 20.40 -2.17
N GLY A 186 -20.77 20.40 -1.54
CA GLY A 186 -22.04 20.70 -2.18
C GLY A 186 -22.24 22.18 -2.48
N ILE A 187 -21.71 23.09 -1.65
CA ILE A 187 -21.89 24.54 -1.81
C ILE A 187 -21.41 25.04 -3.20
N PRO A 188 -20.18 24.75 -3.67
CA PRO A 188 -19.72 25.22 -4.97
C PRO A 188 -20.52 24.64 -6.14
N ILE A 189 -20.95 23.38 -6.02
CA ILE A 189 -21.74 22.70 -7.04
C ILE A 189 -23.14 23.32 -7.13
N THR A 190 -23.86 23.30 -6.02
CA THR A 190 -25.25 23.77 -5.94
C THR A 190 -25.35 25.26 -6.20
N GLY A 191 -24.47 26.08 -5.61
CA GLY A 191 -24.44 27.52 -5.86
C GLY A 191 -24.20 27.86 -7.33
N SER A 192 -23.29 27.17 -8.01
CA SER A 192 -23.06 27.40 -9.45
C SER A 192 -24.26 26.99 -10.30
N ILE A 193 -24.96 25.92 -9.94
CA ILE A 193 -26.20 25.50 -10.61
C ILE A 193 -27.31 26.54 -10.39
N LEU A 194 -27.50 27.01 -9.15
CA LEU A 194 -28.51 28.01 -8.80
C LEU A 194 -28.28 29.36 -9.50
N MET A 195 -27.03 29.72 -9.76
CA MET A 195 -26.66 30.90 -10.56
C MET A 195 -26.91 30.72 -12.07
N GLY A 196 -27.38 29.54 -12.50
CA GLY A 196 -27.57 29.20 -13.92
C GLY A 196 -26.27 28.88 -14.66
N TYR A 197 -25.17 28.64 -13.95
CA TYR A 197 -23.85 28.39 -14.52
C TYR A 197 -23.41 26.92 -14.45
N GLY A 198 -24.24 26.04 -13.89
CA GLY A 198 -23.94 24.63 -13.73
C GLY A 198 -23.58 23.93 -15.04
N SER A 199 -22.70 22.95 -14.96
CA SER A 199 -22.41 22.02 -16.06
C SER A 199 -21.94 20.67 -15.52
N THR A 200 -22.12 19.60 -16.29
CA THR A 200 -21.71 18.25 -15.89
C THR A 200 -20.19 18.17 -15.68
N ALA A 201 -19.39 18.75 -16.58
CA ALA A 201 -17.93 18.78 -16.43
C ALA A 201 -17.47 19.52 -15.17
N MET A 202 -18.16 20.58 -14.75
CA MET A 202 -17.86 21.29 -13.51
C MET A 202 -18.08 20.41 -12.28
N ILE A 203 -19.15 19.62 -12.24
CA ILE A 203 -19.42 18.69 -11.12
C ILE A 203 -18.30 17.65 -11.01
N TYR A 204 -17.92 17.03 -12.13
CA TYR A 204 -16.78 16.11 -12.18
C TYR A 204 -15.49 16.78 -11.74
N GLY A 205 -15.15 17.93 -12.34
CA GLY A 205 -13.94 18.66 -12.05
C GLY A 205 -13.83 19.03 -10.57
N HIS A 206 -14.89 19.60 -10.00
CA HIS A 206 -14.90 20.02 -8.60
C HIS A 206 -14.70 18.83 -7.65
N VAL A 207 -15.48 17.76 -7.82
CA VAL A 207 -15.43 16.59 -6.92
C VAL A 207 -14.07 15.88 -7.01
N LEU A 208 -13.54 15.69 -8.21
CA LEU A 208 -12.26 14.99 -8.40
C LEU A 208 -11.07 15.83 -7.92
N VAL A 209 -11.09 17.15 -8.13
CA VAL A 209 -10.06 18.05 -7.60
C VAL A 209 -10.12 18.10 -6.07
N PHE A 210 -11.31 18.11 -5.48
CA PHE A 210 -11.50 18.07 -4.03
C PHE A 210 -10.85 16.81 -3.42
N ASP A 211 -11.17 15.62 -3.94
CA ASP A 211 -10.57 14.37 -3.45
C ASP A 211 -9.06 14.30 -3.73
N PHE A 212 -8.60 14.83 -4.86
CA PHE A 212 -7.18 14.91 -5.17
C PHE A 212 -6.41 15.71 -4.12
N PHE A 213 -6.90 16.91 -3.77
CA PHE A 213 -6.27 17.74 -2.74
C PHE A 213 -6.38 17.11 -1.35
N ARG A 214 -7.49 16.43 -1.01
CA ARG A 214 -7.57 15.70 0.26
C ARG A 214 -6.55 14.56 0.33
N CYS A 215 -6.41 13.78 -0.73
CA CYS A 215 -5.41 12.71 -0.80
C CYS A 215 -3.98 13.25 -0.75
N LEU A 216 -3.71 14.38 -1.42
CA LEU A 216 -2.44 15.09 -1.33
C LEU A 216 -2.10 15.41 0.13
N GLY A 217 -2.98 16.09 0.86
CA GLY A 217 -2.76 16.48 2.25
C GLY A 217 -2.53 15.28 3.17
N HIS A 218 -3.27 14.19 2.98
CA HIS A 218 -3.12 12.97 3.80
C HIS A 218 -2.02 12.03 3.30
N SER A 219 -1.25 12.38 2.27
CA SER A 219 -0.13 11.56 1.84
C SER A 219 1.05 11.70 2.81
N ASN A 220 1.75 10.61 3.11
CA ASN A 220 2.96 10.67 3.96
C ASN A 220 4.20 11.12 3.17
N ALA A 221 4.05 11.42 1.87
CA ALA A 221 5.13 11.77 0.96
C ALA A 221 5.00 13.22 0.51
N GLU A 222 6.01 14.04 0.78
CA GLU A 222 6.04 15.43 0.33
C GLU A 222 6.31 15.49 -1.18
N VAL A 223 5.28 15.82 -1.96
CA VAL A 223 5.37 15.89 -3.42
C VAL A 223 5.63 17.29 -3.94
N VAL A 224 5.36 18.33 -3.14
CA VAL A 224 5.51 19.73 -3.52
C VAL A 224 6.94 20.16 -3.24
N PRO A 225 7.75 20.50 -4.25
CA PRO A 225 9.11 21.01 -4.01
C PRO A 225 9.06 22.38 -3.33
N HIS A 226 9.90 22.61 -2.32
CA HIS A 226 9.94 23.90 -1.61
C HIS A 226 10.35 25.07 -2.53
N GLU A 227 11.07 24.78 -3.62
CA GLU A 227 11.45 25.76 -4.64
C GLU A 227 10.24 26.43 -5.30
N VAL A 228 9.09 25.73 -5.35
CA VAL A 228 7.83 26.30 -5.85
C VAL A 228 7.41 27.48 -4.99
N PHE A 229 7.46 27.35 -3.67
CA PHE A 229 7.11 28.42 -2.74
C PHE A 229 8.20 29.49 -2.61
N ASN A 230 9.47 29.17 -2.91
CA ASN A 230 10.50 30.18 -3.03
C ASN A 230 10.28 31.09 -4.26
N LYS A 231 9.85 30.52 -5.39
CA LYS A 231 9.58 31.28 -6.63
C LYS A 231 8.25 32.02 -6.58
N LEU A 232 7.23 31.42 -5.95
CA LEU A 232 5.88 31.97 -5.80
C LEU A 232 5.47 31.98 -4.32
N PRO A 233 5.95 32.94 -3.50
CA PRO A 233 5.72 32.95 -2.06
C PRO A 233 4.25 32.98 -1.67
N LEU A 234 3.40 33.62 -2.47
CA LEU A 234 1.96 33.70 -2.19
C LEU A 234 1.26 32.34 -2.34
N LEU A 235 1.77 31.43 -3.18
CA LEU A 235 1.14 30.14 -3.45
C LEU A 235 1.02 29.27 -2.20
N ARG A 236 1.92 29.45 -1.22
CA ARG A 236 1.88 28.73 0.07
C ARG A 236 0.62 28.99 0.89
N TYR A 237 -0.12 30.06 0.60
CA TYR A 237 -1.40 30.38 1.25
C TYR A 237 -2.61 29.85 0.47
N PHE A 238 -2.43 29.51 -0.80
CA PHE A 238 -3.51 29.00 -1.65
C PHE A 238 -3.53 27.47 -1.75
N ILE A 239 -2.40 26.81 -1.47
CA ILE A 239 -2.30 25.34 -1.51
C ILE A 239 -1.43 24.87 -0.35
N TYR A 240 -2.04 24.09 0.54
CA TYR A 240 -1.35 23.36 1.60
C TYR A 240 -0.54 22.18 1.06
N THR A 241 0.42 21.70 1.85
CA THR A 241 1.28 20.57 1.49
C THR A 241 0.98 19.34 2.35
N PRO A 242 1.40 18.14 1.93
CA PRO A 242 1.36 16.96 2.79
C PRO A 242 2.04 17.20 4.15
N THR A 243 3.17 17.93 4.16
CA THR A 243 3.86 18.30 5.42
C THR A 243 2.99 19.15 6.35
N TYR A 244 2.27 20.13 5.79
CA TYR A 244 1.37 21.02 6.53
C TYR A 244 0.30 20.24 7.29
N HIS A 245 -0.37 19.32 6.59
CA HIS A 245 -1.47 18.54 7.16
C HIS A 245 -0.98 17.41 8.08
N SER A 246 0.17 16.81 7.78
CA SER A 246 0.78 15.83 8.68
C SER A 246 1.16 16.43 10.04
N LEU A 247 1.56 17.71 10.05
CA LEU A 247 1.82 18.45 11.28
C LEU A 247 0.53 18.72 12.07
N HIS A 248 -0.58 19.02 11.40
CA HIS A 248 -1.91 19.09 12.02
C HIS A 248 -2.26 17.76 12.72
N HIS A 249 -2.11 16.63 12.05
CA HIS A 249 -2.32 15.28 12.62
C HIS A 249 -1.40 14.94 13.80
N THR A 250 -0.31 15.69 13.99
CA THR A 250 0.67 15.43 15.06
C THR A 250 0.49 16.36 16.25
N GLU A 251 0.23 17.65 16.01
CA GLU A 251 0.13 18.67 17.06
C GLU A 251 -1.32 19.08 17.37
N MET A 252 -2.27 18.85 16.45
CA MET A 252 -3.73 19.02 16.57
C MET A 252 -4.24 20.46 16.86
N GLU A 253 -3.37 21.40 17.24
CA GLU A 253 -3.77 22.75 17.66
C GLU A 253 -3.72 23.82 16.54
N THR A 254 -3.21 23.46 15.37
CA THR A 254 -2.93 24.41 14.27
C THR A 254 -3.27 23.79 12.91
N ASN A 255 -3.23 24.57 11.83
CA ASN A 255 -3.37 24.10 10.45
C ASN A 255 -4.74 23.44 10.15
N PHE A 256 -5.83 24.18 10.35
CA PHE A 256 -7.21 23.70 10.21
C PHE A 256 -7.86 23.90 8.84
N CYS A 257 -7.22 24.59 7.89
CA CYS A 257 -7.77 24.88 6.57
C CYS A 257 -8.16 23.60 5.80
N LEU A 258 -9.04 23.74 4.81
CA LEU A 258 -9.35 22.64 3.91
C LEU A 258 -8.19 22.42 2.95
N PHE A 259 -7.93 23.40 2.07
CA PHE A 259 -6.79 23.38 1.14
C PHE A 259 -5.96 24.67 1.16
N MET A 260 -6.50 25.77 1.69
CA MET A 260 -5.88 27.11 1.63
C MET A 260 -5.37 27.58 3.00
N PRO A 261 -4.05 27.51 3.29
CA PRO A 261 -3.46 28.02 4.53
C PRO A 261 -3.70 29.51 4.80
N LEU A 262 -4.20 30.26 3.81
CA LEU A 262 -4.71 31.62 3.99
C LEU A 262 -5.64 31.74 5.20
N PHE A 263 -6.57 30.81 5.39
CA PHE A 263 -7.56 30.88 6.48
C PHE A 263 -6.94 30.62 7.85
N ASP A 264 -5.92 29.78 7.92
CA ASP A 264 -5.11 29.62 9.14
C ASP A 264 -4.27 30.87 9.43
N ALA A 265 -3.74 31.52 8.40
CA ALA A 265 -2.99 32.77 8.56
C ALA A 265 -3.90 33.89 9.09
N LEU A 266 -5.09 34.04 8.53
CA LEU A 266 -6.10 35.01 8.97
C LEU A 266 -6.63 34.68 10.38
N GLY A 267 -6.85 33.39 10.65
CA GLY A 267 -7.33 32.90 11.94
C GLY A 267 -6.27 32.76 13.03
N SER A 268 -5.01 33.14 12.75
CA SER A 268 -3.86 33.00 13.65
C SER A 268 -3.64 31.56 14.15
N THR A 269 -3.93 30.57 13.30
CA THR A 269 -3.74 29.14 13.56
C THR A 269 -2.74 28.49 12.61
N LEU A 270 -1.99 29.29 11.85
CA LEU A 270 -0.92 28.82 10.97
C LEU A 270 0.28 28.35 11.79
N ASN A 271 0.67 27.08 11.64
CA ASN A 271 1.82 26.53 12.34
C ASN A 271 3.14 27.11 11.78
N THR A 272 3.95 27.68 12.68
CA THR A 272 5.22 28.32 12.34
C THR A 272 6.28 27.32 11.83
N LYS A 273 6.18 26.04 12.21
CA LYS A 273 7.12 24.98 11.78
C LYS A 273 6.83 24.46 10.36
N SER A 274 5.63 24.69 9.82
CA SER A 274 5.19 24.10 8.53
C SER A 274 6.20 24.35 7.40
N LEU A 275 6.64 25.60 7.23
CA LEU A 275 7.53 25.98 6.14
C LEU A 275 8.95 25.43 6.33
N GLU A 276 9.47 25.48 7.55
CA GLU A 276 10.81 24.97 7.86
C GLU A 276 10.87 23.45 7.66
N LEU A 277 9.86 22.73 8.16
CA LEU A 277 9.78 21.27 8.02
C LEU A 277 9.64 20.88 6.54
N HIS A 278 8.79 21.58 5.78
CA HIS A 278 8.61 21.36 4.35
C HIS A 278 9.92 21.53 3.58
N LYS A 279 10.64 22.64 3.83
CA LYS A 279 11.96 22.90 3.25
C LYS A 279 12.98 21.85 3.67
N LYS A 280 13.00 21.43 4.93
CA LYS A 280 13.91 20.41 5.45
C LYS A 280 13.69 19.06 4.78
N ILE A 281 12.45 18.59 4.64
CA ILE A 281 12.13 17.29 4.02
C ILE A 281 12.54 17.30 2.55
N THR A 282 12.15 18.32 1.80
CA THR A 282 12.43 18.41 0.36
C THR A 282 13.92 18.63 0.07
N SER A 283 14.62 19.45 0.85
CA SER A 283 16.08 19.69 0.69
C SER A 283 16.91 18.45 1.05
N ASN A 284 16.45 17.65 2.00
CA ASN A 284 17.12 16.41 2.42
C ASN A 284 16.79 15.21 1.52
N SER A 285 15.88 15.37 0.54
CA SER A 285 15.50 14.32 -0.39
C SER A 285 16.74 13.74 -1.09
N GLY A 286 17.08 12.49 -0.75
CA GLY A 286 18.20 11.76 -1.33
C GLY A 286 19.55 11.94 -0.62
N LYS A 287 19.63 12.75 0.45
CA LYS A 287 20.90 13.00 1.17
C LYS A 287 20.95 12.38 2.58
N ASN A 288 19.83 12.33 3.31
CA ASN A 288 19.83 12.05 4.76
C ASN A 288 18.83 10.95 5.20
N GLY A 289 18.69 9.87 4.42
CA GLY A 289 17.85 8.73 4.83
C GLY A 289 18.54 7.83 5.84
N ARG A 290 17.82 7.37 6.88
CA ARG A 290 18.34 6.35 7.81
C ARG A 290 18.82 5.12 7.03
N VAL A 291 20.09 4.74 7.23
CA VAL A 291 20.66 3.52 6.64
C VAL A 291 19.97 2.30 7.27
N PRO A 292 19.49 1.31 6.47
CA PRO A 292 18.93 0.10 7.04
C PRO A 292 20.02 -0.76 7.70
N ASP A 293 19.71 -1.30 8.86
CA ASP A 293 20.60 -2.23 9.57
C ASP A 293 20.67 -3.59 8.83
N PHE A 294 19.56 -3.99 8.21
CA PHE A 294 19.41 -5.26 7.50
C PHE A 294 18.63 -5.09 6.21
N VAL A 295 19.11 -5.74 5.14
CA VAL A 295 18.42 -5.81 3.85
C VAL A 295 18.11 -7.26 3.50
N PHE A 296 16.84 -7.55 3.23
CA PHE A 296 16.37 -8.80 2.66
C PHE A 296 16.23 -8.63 1.15
N LEU A 297 17.10 -9.28 0.37
CA LEU A 297 17.08 -9.20 -1.08
C LEU A 297 16.19 -10.31 -1.66
N ALA A 298 14.96 -9.96 -1.98
CA ALA A 298 13.91 -10.82 -2.52
C ALA A 298 13.84 -10.77 -4.06
N HIS A 299 12.98 -11.61 -4.62
CA HIS A 299 12.58 -11.60 -6.02
C HIS A 299 11.07 -11.85 -6.11
N VAL A 300 10.48 -11.61 -7.28
CA VAL A 300 9.06 -11.86 -7.50
C VAL A 300 8.82 -13.36 -7.69
N VAL A 301 7.77 -13.92 -7.08
CA VAL A 301 7.48 -15.36 -7.19
C VAL A 301 6.89 -15.64 -8.57
N ASP A 302 5.72 -15.06 -8.86
CA ASP A 302 4.99 -15.20 -10.12
C ASP A 302 4.12 -13.96 -10.41
N ILE A 303 3.45 -13.94 -11.58
CA ILE A 303 2.61 -12.83 -12.06
C ILE A 303 1.40 -12.57 -11.16
N MET A 304 0.77 -13.62 -10.63
CA MET A 304 -0.38 -13.46 -9.74
C MET A 304 0.04 -12.88 -8.40
N SER A 305 1.15 -13.36 -7.84
CA SER A 305 1.72 -12.82 -6.60
C SER A 305 2.13 -11.35 -6.71
N ALA A 306 2.54 -10.89 -7.90
CA ALA A 306 2.93 -9.52 -8.15
C ALA A 306 1.77 -8.51 -8.04
N MET A 307 0.52 -8.97 -8.28
CA MET A 307 -0.68 -8.17 -8.08
C MET A 307 -1.07 -8.01 -6.61
N HIS A 308 -0.44 -8.79 -5.70
CA HIS A 308 -0.66 -8.72 -4.25
C HIS A 308 0.28 -7.73 -3.54
N THR A 309 0.88 -6.80 -4.30
CA THR A 309 1.86 -5.85 -3.79
C THR A 309 1.19 -4.60 -3.19
N PRO A 310 1.76 -3.98 -2.14
CA PRO A 310 1.14 -2.83 -1.48
C PRO A 310 0.86 -1.63 -2.40
N PHE A 311 1.70 -1.41 -3.41
CA PHE A 311 1.49 -0.34 -4.39
C PHE A 311 0.56 -0.73 -5.54
N ALA A 312 0.10 -1.98 -5.63
CA ALA A 312 -0.99 -2.37 -6.52
C ALA A 312 -2.34 -2.16 -5.81
N LEU A 313 -2.57 -2.90 -4.73
CA LEU A 313 -3.78 -2.81 -3.89
C LEU A 313 -3.43 -3.10 -2.43
N ARG A 314 -3.50 -2.06 -1.58
CA ARG A 314 -3.19 -2.16 -0.14
C ARG A 314 -4.02 -3.23 0.56
N SER A 315 -5.33 -3.31 0.27
CA SER A 315 -6.24 -4.27 0.91
C SER A 315 -5.92 -5.73 0.58
N PHE A 316 -5.34 -6.01 -0.60
CA PHE A 316 -4.90 -7.36 -0.93
C PHE A 316 -3.59 -7.66 -0.24
N ALA A 317 -2.63 -6.74 -0.31
CA ALA A 317 -1.34 -6.88 0.34
C ALA A 317 -1.42 -7.08 1.88
N SER A 318 -2.52 -6.64 2.51
CA SER A 318 -2.75 -6.84 3.94
C SER A 318 -3.35 -8.20 4.32
N THR A 319 -3.73 -9.02 3.34
CA THR A 319 -4.31 -10.36 3.58
C THR A 319 -3.36 -11.46 3.09
N PRO A 320 -3.47 -12.71 3.59
CA PRO A 320 -2.72 -13.83 3.04
C PRO A 320 -2.96 -13.97 1.54
N PHE A 321 -1.90 -14.28 0.79
CA PHE A 321 -2.00 -14.47 -0.64
C PHE A 321 -2.97 -15.60 -0.97
N CYS A 322 -3.91 -15.31 -1.86
CA CYS A 322 -4.82 -16.28 -2.44
C CYS A 322 -5.01 -15.97 -3.93
N MET A 323 -5.11 -17.00 -4.77
CA MET A 323 -5.42 -16.83 -6.18
C MET A 323 -6.88 -16.44 -6.34
N ARG A 324 -7.14 -15.19 -6.74
CA ARG A 324 -8.49 -14.66 -6.92
C ARG A 324 -8.83 -14.60 -8.40
N MET A 325 -9.90 -15.29 -8.82
CA MET A 325 -10.29 -15.40 -10.23
C MET A 325 -10.56 -14.04 -10.90
N PHE A 326 -11.10 -13.07 -10.16
CA PHE A 326 -11.36 -11.73 -10.69
C PHE A 326 -10.08 -10.92 -10.99
N LEU A 327 -8.89 -11.39 -10.58
CA LEU A 327 -7.61 -10.79 -10.95
C LEU A 327 -7.11 -11.26 -12.33
N LEU A 328 -7.67 -12.33 -12.89
CA LEU A 328 -7.26 -12.87 -14.19
C LEU A 328 -7.32 -11.83 -15.33
N PRO A 329 -8.33 -10.94 -15.43
CA PRO A 329 -8.35 -9.89 -16.45
C PRO A 329 -7.17 -8.92 -16.37
N PHE A 330 -6.53 -8.76 -15.20
CA PHE A 330 -5.37 -7.88 -15.00
C PHE A 330 -4.03 -8.60 -15.27
N TRP A 331 -4.06 -9.91 -15.53
CA TRP A 331 -2.86 -10.69 -15.81
C TRP A 331 -2.10 -10.18 -17.04
N PRO A 332 -2.72 -9.88 -18.20
CA PRO A 332 -2.00 -9.39 -19.38
C PRO A 332 -1.29 -8.06 -19.12
N LEU A 333 -1.95 -7.14 -18.39
CA LEU A 333 -1.35 -5.87 -17.99
C LEU A 333 -0.13 -6.10 -17.08
N THR A 334 -0.26 -7.00 -16.10
CA THR A 334 0.84 -7.35 -15.19
C THR A 334 2.00 -8.03 -15.91
N PHE A 335 1.71 -8.85 -16.93
CA PHE A 335 2.72 -9.46 -17.78
C PHE A 335 3.49 -8.40 -18.59
N ILE A 336 2.81 -7.40 -19.15
CA ILE A 336 3.48 -6.28 -19.82
C ILE A 336 4.38 -5.53 -18.83
N ILE A 337 3.88 -5.21 -17.62
CA ILE A 337 4.66 -4.56 -16.57
C ILE A 337 5.89 -5.40 -16.22
N MET A 338 5.77 -6.73 -16.13
CA MET A 338 6.90 -7.62 -15.93
C MET A 338 7.95 -7.47 -17.04
N LEU A 339 7.55 -7.43 -18.32
CA LEU A 339 8.48 -7.24 -19.44
C LEU A 339 9.20 -5.89 -19.36
N VAL A 340 8.47 -4.82 -19.04
CA VAL A 340 9.04 -3.48 -18.79
C VAL A 340 10.06 -3.54 -17.64
N MET A 341 9.71 -4.21 -16.54
CA MET A 341 10.61 -4.38 -15.40
C MET A 341 11.85 -5.22 -15.74
N TRP A 342 11.70 -6.23 -16.61
CA TRP A 342 12.82 -7.04 -17.05
C TRP A 342 13.83 -6.19 -17.82
N GLY A 343 13.35 -5.36 -18.75
CA GLY A 343 14.20 -4.51 -19.59
C GLY A 343 14.89 -3.36 -18.85
N TRP A 344 14.16 -2.66 -17.96
CA TRP A 344 14.62 -1.34 -17.46
C TRP A 344 14.71 -1.21 -15.94
N SER A 345 14.11 -2.12 -15.16
CA SER A 345 14.05 -1.93 -13.71
C SER A 345 15.38 -2.28 -13.03
N LYS A 346 15.67 -1.55 -11.95
CA LYS A 346 16.79 -1.80 -11.03
C LYS A 346 16.26 -2.36 -9.72
N THR A 347 17.14 -2.92 -8.90
CA THR A 347 16.79 -3.33 -7.55
C THR A 347 16.19 -2.16 -6.76
N PHE A 348 14.98 -2.35 -6.24
CA PHE A 348 14.18 -1.29 -5.63
C PHE A 348 13.65 -1.68 -4.25
N LEU A 349 13.29 -0.68 -3.44
CA LEU A 349 12.73 -0.89 -2.11
C LEU A 349 11.26 -1.29 -2.22
N PHE A 350 10.90 -2.43 -1.65
CA PHE A 350 9.55 -2.98 -1.68
C PHE A 350 8.81 -2.77 -0.36
N SER A 351 9.44 -3.07 0.77
CA SER A 351 8.87 -2.89 2.10
C SER A 351 9.95 -2.61 3.13
N PHE A 352 9.54 -2.14 4.30
CA PHE A 352 10.43 -1.89 5.43
C PHE A 352 9.66 -2.07 6.73
N TYR A 353 10.38 -2.32 7.82
CA TYR A 353 9.81 -2.36 9.16
C TYR A 353 10.91 -2.06 10.18
N ASN A 354 10.51 -1.61 11.37
CA ASN A 354 11.42 -1.47 12.50
C ASN A 354 11.18 -2.63 13.46
N LEU A 355 12.23 -3.38 13.77
CA LEU A 355 12.18 -4.47 14.75
C LEU A 355 13.25 -4.22 15.81
N ARG A 356 12.83 -4.09 17.08
CA ARG A 356 13.72 -3.83 18.23
C ARG A 356 14.68 -2.66 17.98
N GLY A 357 14.15 -1.55 17.46
CA GLY A 357 14.92 -0.34 17.14
C GLY A 357 15.81 -0.44 15.91
N ARG A 358 15.85 -1.56 15.18
CA ARG A 358 16.63 -1.72 13.94
C ARG A 358 15.75 -1.57 12.70
N LEU A 359 16.26 -0.90 11.68
CA LEU A 359 15.54 -0.70 10.42
C LEU A 359 15.85 -1.87 9.48
N HIS A 360 14.80 -2.61 9.11
CA HIS A 360 14.86 -3.69 8.14
C HIS A 360 14.21 -3.24 6.83
N GLN A 361 14.79 -3.65 5.70
CA GLN A 361 14.24 -3.39 4.38
C GLN A 361 14.19 -4.65 3.55
N THR A 362 13.15 -4.76 2.73
CA THR A 362 13.07 -5.73 1.66
C THR A 362 13.33 -5.03 0.35
N TRP A 363 14.43 -5.39 -0.30
CA TRP A 363 14.73 -4.95 -1.66
C TRP A 363 14.34 -6.06 -2.63
N VAL A 364 13.82 -5.70 -3.79
CA VAL A 364 13.39 -6.66 -4.80
C VAL A 364 14.30 -6.56 -6.01
N VAL A 365 14.91 -7.69 -6.37
CA VAL A 365 15.45 -7.90 -7.72
C VAL A 365 14.24 -8.04 -8.64
N PRO A 366 14.09 -7.19 -9.68
CA PRO A 366 12.90 -7.15 -10.54
C PRO A 366 12.87 -8.34 -11.52
N ARG A 367 12.87 -9.55 -10.97
CA ARG A 367 12.93 -10.82 -11.69
C ARG A 367 11.94 -11.79 -11.07
N PHE A 368 11.23 -12.49 -11.93
CA PHE A 368 10.19 -13.46 -11.59
C PHE A 368 10.80 -14.86 -11.49
N GLY A 369 10.21 -15.73 -10.67
CA GLY A 369 10.77 -17.04 -10.34
C GLY A 369 11.17 -17.85 -11.57
N PHE A 370 10.33 -17.89 -12.61
CA PHE A 370 10.63 -18.63 -13.84
C PHE A 370 11.89 -18.11 -14.57
N GLN A 371 12.22 -16.82 -14.45
CA GLN A 371 13.38 -16.21 -15.11
C GLN A 371 14.71 -16.70 -14.53
N TYR A 372 14.74 -17.17 -13.28
CA TYR A 372 15.93 -17.76 -12.67
C TYR A 372 16.32 -19.11 -13.28
N PHE A 373 15.41 -19.73 -14.03
CA PHE A 373 15.64 -20.99 -14.72
C PHE A 373 15.96 -20.79 -16.21
N LEU A 374 16.05 -19.55 -16.68
CA LEU A 374 16.43 -19.22 -18.06
C LEU A 374 17.95 -18.98 -18.14
N PRO A 375 18.73 -19.82 -18.85
CA PRO A 375 20.19 -19.70 -18.88
C PRO A 375 20.69 -18.33 -19.33
N PHE A 376 20.04 -17.71 -20.32
CA PHE A 376 20.41 -16.38 -20.83
C PHE A 376 20.16 -15.25 -19.82
N ALA A 377 19.26 -15.44 -18.84
CA ALA A 377 18.94 -14.42 -17.84
C ALA A 377 19.95 -14.39 -16.68
N THR A 378 20.71 -15.48 -16.48
CA THR A 378 21.68 -15.68 -15.38
C THR A 378 22.61 -14.47 -15.17
N LYS A 379 23.24 -13.99 -16.25
CA LYS A 379 24.18 -12.85 -16.19
C LYS A 379 23.50 -11.57 -15.72
N GLY A 380 22.29 -11.30 -16.21
CA GLY A 380 21.51 -10.12 -15.84
C GLY A 380 21.02 -10.17 -14.39
N ILE A 381 20.58 -11.34 -13.92
CA ILE A 381 20.18 -11.55 -12.53
C ILE A 381 21.37 -11.33 -11.58
N ASN A 382 22.51 -11.97 -11.86
CA ASN A 382 23.71 -11.81 -11.03
C ASN A 382 24.21 -10.36 -11.00
N LYS A 383 24.10 -9.63 -12.11
CA LYS A 383 24.41 -8.20 -12.15
C LYS A 383 23.54 -7.41 -11.16
N HIS A 384 22.23 -7.62 -11.13
CA HIS A 384 21.35 -6.92 -10.18
C HIS A 384 21.61 -7.28 -8.72
N ILE A 385 21.92 -8.55 -8.44
CA ILE A 385 22.29 -8.99 -7.09
C ILE A 385 23.61 -8.33 -6.66
N GLU A 386 24.62 -8.34 -7.54
CA GLU A 386 25.91 -7.71 -7.30
C GLU A 386 25.76 -6.21 -7.04
N GLU A 387 25.01 -5.50 -7.89
CA GLU A 387 24.73 -4.07 -7.72
C GLU A 387 24.02 -3.76 -6.40
N ALA A 388 23.11 -4.65 -5.96
CA ALA A 388 22.42 -4.51 -4.68
C ALA A 388 23.37 -4.70 -3.48
N ILE A 389 24.26 -5.70 -3.54
CA ILE A 389 25.30 -5.92 -2.51
C ILE A 389 26.22 -4.70 -2.42
N LEU A 390 26.74 -4.23 -3.55
CA LEU A 390 27.62 -3.07 -3.60
C LEU A 390 26.92 -1.78 -3.15
N ARG A 391 25.62 -1.64 -3.45
CA ARG A 391 24.82 -0.53 -2.91
C ARG A 391 24.67 -0.62 -1.40
N ALA A 392 24.39 -1.81 -0.86
CA ALA A 392 24.26 -2.01 0.58
C ALA A 392 25.58 -1.71 1.31
N ASP A 393 26.71 -2.13 0.73
CA ASP A 393 28.05 -1.84 1.24
C ASP A 393 28.33 -0.32 1.29
N ARG A 394 28.13 0.38 0.17
CA ARG A 394 28.31 1.85 0.10
C ARG A 394 27.42 2.62 1.07
N LEU A 395 26.21 2.12 1.33
CA LEU A 395 25.30 2.73 2.30
C LEU A 395 25.69 2.44 3.75
N GLY A 396 26.57 1.48 4.02
CA GLY A 396 26.93 1.06 5.37
C GLY A 396 25.92 0.10 6.01
N VAL A 397 25.20 -0.68 5.20
CA VAL A 397 24.30 -1.74 5.69
C VAL A 397 25.13 -2.83 6.36
N LYS A 398 24.68 -3.34 7.52
CA LYS A 398 25.45 -4.33 8.28
C LYS A 398 25.34 -5.75 7.72
N VAL A 399 24.18 -6.09 7.16
CA VAL A 399 23.88 -7.42 6.63
C VAL A 399 22.93 -7.30 5.44
N ILE A 400 23.26 -8.00 4.35
CA ILE A 400 22.35 -8.25 3.23
C ILE A 400 22.12 -9.76 3.08
N SER A 401 20.85 -10.18 3.11
CA SER A 401 20.46 -11.57 2.95
C SER A 401 19.95 -11.84 1.54
N LEU A 402 20.54 -12.82 0.86
CA LEU A 402 20.06 -13.34 -0.41
C LEU A 402 18.88 -14.31 -0.17
N ALA A 403 17.67 -13.90 -0.54
CA ALA A 403 16.45 -14.68 -0.29
C ALA A 403 16.09 -15.61 -1.46
N ALA A 404 15.47 -16.74 -1.15
CA ALA A 404 14.92 -17.68 -2.12
C ALA A 404 15.88 -18.00 -3.29
N LEU A 405 15.54 -17.66 -4.54
CA LEU A 405 16.36 -17.99 -5.72
C LEU A 405 17.59 -17.07 -5.87
N ASN A 406 17.68 -15.93 -5.17
CA ASN A 406 18.87 -15.06 -5.19
C ASN A 406 20.11 -15.76 -4.59
N LYS A 407 19.92 -16.80 -3.77
CA LYS A 407 20.97 -17.64 -3.18
C LYS A 407 21.10 -19.02 -3.85
N ASN A 408 20.56 -19.20 -5.05
CA ASN A 408 20.65 -20.48 -5.75
C ASN A 408 22.13 -20.80 -6.04
N GLU A 409 22.58 -22.01 -5.69
CA GLU A 409 23.97 -22.43 -5.91
C GLU A 409 24.34 -22.47 -7.39
N ALA A 410 23.43 -22.95 -8.24
CA ALA A 410 23.66 -23.00 -9.68
C ALA A 410 23.75 -21.58 -10.30
N LEU A 411 23.21 -20.58 -9.62
CA LEU A 411 23.23 -19.19 -10.07
C LEU A 411 24.53 -18.47 -9.68
N ASN A 412 24.95 -18.59 -8.41
CA ASN A 412 26.06 -17.79 -7.86
C ASN A 412 26.80 -18.44 -6.69
N GLY A 413 26.70 -19.77 -6.53
CA GLY A 413 27.33 -20.49 -5.42
C GLY A 413 26.73 -20.17 -4.04
N GLY A 414 25.50 -19.62 -4.00
CA GLY A 414 24.86 -19.18 -2.76
C GLY A 414 25.40 -17.84 -2.23
N GLY A 415 25.98 -17.03 -3.12
CA GLY A 415 26.56 -15.72 -2.83
C GLY A 415 28.08 -15.69 -2.80
N THR A 416 28.75 -16.85 -2.83
CA THR A 416 30.22 -16.94 -2.83
C THR A 416 30.85 -16.26 -4.03
N LEU A 417 30.18 -16.26 -5.18
CA LEU A 417 30.59 -15.51 -6.37
C LEU A 417 30.90 -14.04 -6.04
N PHE A 418 30.04 -13.39 -5.25
CA PHE A 418 30.15 -11.95 -4.96
C PHE A 418 31.18 -11.67 -3.87
N VAL A 419 31.22 -12.51 -2.83
CA VAL A 419 32.19 -12.36 -1.73
C VAL A 419 33.62 -12.60 -2.22
N ASN A 420 33.84 -13.58 -3.10
CA ASN A 420 35.16 -13.84 -3.68
C ASN A 420 35.58 -12.73 -4.65
N LYS A 421 34.62 -12.16 -5.39
CA LYS A 421 34.88 -11.07 -6.34
C LYS A 421 35.17 -9.74 -5.65
N HIS A 422 34.60 -9.51 -4.47
CA HIS A 422 34.75 -8.29 -3.67
C HIS A 422 35.20 -8.63 -2.25
N PRO A 423 36.50 -8.92 -2.03
CA PRO A 423 37.00 -9.33 -0.71
C PRO A 423 36.92 -8.23 0.36
N GLU A 424 36.85 -6.97 -0.06
CA GLU A 424 36.82 -5.78 0.82
C GLU A 424 35.39 -5.39 1.28
N LEU A 425 34.38 -6.23 1.04
CA LEU A 425 33.01 -5.94 1.47
C LEU A 425 32.92 -5.84 3.00
N LYS A 426 32.40 -4.70 3.47
CA LYS A 426 32.05 -4.46 4.88
C LYS A 426 30.66 -5.00 5.20
N VAL A 427 29.75 -4.98 4.24
CA VAL A 427 28.44 -5.62 4.37
C VAL A 427 28.59 -7.14 4.41
N ARG A 428 27.95 -7.77 5.40
CA ARG A 428 27.91 -9.24 5.47
C ARG A 428 26.85 -9.79 4.54
N VAL A 429 27.29 -10.54 3.52
CA VAL A 429 26.39 -11.27 2.61
C VAL A 429 26.04 -12.62 3.23
N VAL A 430 24.74 -12.87 3.45
CA VAL A 430 24.26 -14.12 4.05
C VAL A 430 23.15 -14.75 3.21
N HIS A 431 22.94 -16.06 3.33
CA HIS A 431 21.86 -16.78 2.65
C HIS A 431 20.70 -17.20 3.59
N GLY A 432 20.86 -17.00 4.90
CA GLY A 432 19.81 -17.23 5.90
C GLY A 432 19.42 -18.69 6.18
N ASN A 433 20.04 -19.68 5.52
CA ASN A 433 19.60 -21.08 5.61
C ASN A 433 19.65 -21.65 7.04
N THR A 434 20.65 -21.28 7.84
CA THR A 434 20.78 -21.78 9.21
C THR A 434 19.57 -21.39 10.07
N LEU A 435 19.12 -20.13 9.95
CA LEU A 435 17.94 -19.65 10.67
C LEU A 435 16.67 -20.32 10.13
N THR A 436 16.54 -20.48 8.81
CA THR A 436 15.41 -21.22 8.22
C THR A 436 15.35 -22.66 8.73
N ALA A 437 16.49 -23.37 8.80
CA ALA A 437 16.54 -24.72 9.34
C ALA A 437 16.18 -24.75 10.83
N ALA A 438 16.66 -23.78 11.62
CA ALA A 438 16.30 -23.66 13.04
C ALA A 438 14.80 -23.42 13.25
N VAL A 439 14.17 -22.57 12.43
CA VAL A 439 12.71 -22.36 12.47
C VAL A 439 11.97 -23.65 12.12
N ILE A 440 12.31 -24.32 11.02
CA ILE A 440 11.71 -25.61 10.64
C ILE A 440 11.81 -26.62 11.79
N LEU A 441 12.98 -26.70 12.42
CA LEU A 441 13.22 -27.61 13.54
C LEU A 441 12.40 -27.26 14.80
N ASN A 442 12.10 -25.97 15.00
CA ASN A 442 11.28 -25.50 16.12
C ASN A 442 9.77 -25.74 15.91
N GLU A 443 9.32 -25.87 14.67
CA GLU A 443 7.92 -26.20 14.35
C GLU A 443 7.56 -27.67 14.63
N PHE A 444 8.55 -28.57 14.70
CA PHE A 444 8.29 -29.97 15.04
C PHE A 444 7.92 -30.13 16.53
N SER A 445 6.90 -30.95 16.79
CA SER A 445 6.60 -31.39 18.16
C SER A 445 7.80 -32.15 18.75
N LYS A 446 8.03 -31.98 20.06
CA LYS A 446 9.09 -32.68 20.80
C LYS A 446 8.93 -34.20 20.78
N ASP A 447 7.71 -34.69 20.56
CA ASP A 447 7.38 -36.12 20.57
C ASP A 447 7.38 -36.76 19.18
N VAL A 448 7.83 -36.04 18.15
CA VAL A 448 7.90 -36.57 16.79
C VAL A 448 8.86 -37.77 16.73
N LYS A 449 8.37 -38.90 16.22
CA LYS A 449 9.16 -40.14 16.12
C LYS A 449 9.62 -40.44 14.69
N GLU A 450 8.88 -39.95 13.72
CA GLU A 450 9.15 -40.14 12.30
C GLU A 450 8.78 -38.87 11.52
N VAL A 451 9.63 -38.49 10.55
CA VAL A 451 9.42 -37.33 9.67
C VAL A 451 9.71 -37.73 8.23
N PHE A 452 8.80 -37.37 7.32
CA PHE A 452 9.02 -37.51 5.89
C PHE A 452 9.54 -36.20 5.30
N LEU A 453 10.77 -36.22 4.80
CA LEU A 453 11.46 -35.00 4.36
C LEU A 453 11.58 -34.94 2.84
N THR A 454 10.81 -34.03 2.24
CA THR A 454 10.96 -33.65 0.84
C THR A 454 12.16 -32.71 0.68
N GLY A 455 12.97 -32.90 -0.38
CA GLY A 455 14.18 -32.11 -0.56
C GLY A 455 15.27 -32.36 0.50
N ALA A 456 15.31 -33.57 1.08
CA ALA A 456 16.23 -33.97 2.15
C ALA A 456 17.72 -33.82 1.81
N THR A 457 18.07 -33.74 0.52
CA THR A 457 19.47 -33.56 0.07
C THR A 457 19.84 -32.09 -0.20
N SER A 458 18.91 -31.15 -0.03
CA SER A 458 19.20 -29.72 -0.07
C SER A 458 20.00 -29.27 1.16
N LYS A 459 20.60 -28.07 1.15
CA LYS A 459 21.30 -27.54 2.35
C LYS A 459 20.42 -27.53 3.60
N LEU A 460 19.16 -27.11 3.43
CA LEU A 460 18.17 -27.06 4.51
C LEU A 460 17.76 -28.46 4.93
N GLY A 461 17.32 -29.28 3.97
CA GLY A 461 16.87 -30.65 4.23
C GLY A 461 17.97 -31.51 4.88
N ARG A 462 19.21 -31.40 4.42
CA ARG A 462 20.36 -32.09 5.00
C ARG A 462 20.58 -31.68 6.45
N ALA A 463 20.57 -30.37 6.75
CA ALA A 463 20.74 -29.87 8.11
C ALA A 463 19.60 -30.35 9.04
N THR A 464 18.35 -30.29 8.56
CA THR A 464 17.17 -30.80 9.27
C THR A 464 17.27 -32.30 9.52
N ALA A 465 17.60 -33.10 8.50
CA ALA A 465 17.73 -34.55 8.60
C ALA A 465 18.81 -34.96 9.62
N LEU A 466 20.00 -34.35 9.55
CA LEU A 466 21.09 -34.62 10.48
C LEU A 466 20.73 -34.27 11.92
N TYR A 467 20.02 -33.15 12.13
CA TYR A 467 19.60 -32.74 13.47
C TYR A 467 18.55 -33.69 14.07
N LEU A 468 17.50 -34.02 13.29
CA LEU A 468 16.45 -34.95 13.73
C LEU A 468 17.00 -36.35 14.00
N CYS A 469 17.92 -36.81 13.14
CA CYS A 469 18.60 -38.08 13.31
C CYS A 469 19.40 -38.15 14.62
N ARG A 470 20.12 -37.09 15.01
CA ARG A 470 20.80 -36.99 16.32
C ARG A 470 19.84 -36.99 17.51
N LYS A 471 18.57 -36.62 17.29
CA LYS A 471 17.48 -36.72 18.27
C LYS A 471 16.79 -38.08 18.25
N ARG A 472 17.32 -39.06 17.50
CA ARG A 472 16.73 -40.41 17.34
C ARG A 472 15.32 -40.39 16.75
N VAL A 473 15.03 -39.37 15.92
CA VAL A 473 13.82 -39.30 15.10
C VAL A 473 14.12 -39.97 13.76
N ARG A 474 13.26 -40.88 13.34
CA ARG A 474 13.39 -41.56 12.04
C ARG A 474 13.07 -40.58 10.91
N VAL A 475 13.99 -40.39 9.97
CA VAL A 475 13.83 -39.46 8.84
C VAL A 475 13.77 -40.25 7.54
N LEU A 476 12.60 -40.21 6.90
CA LEU A 476 12.39 -40.77 5.56
C LEU A 476 12.82 -39.72 4.54
N MET A 477 14.02 -39.89 3.97
CA MET A 477 14.64 -38.93 3.05
C MET A 477 14.21 -39.20 1.61
N LEU A 478 13.34 -38.35 1.06
CA LEU A 478 12.90 -38.47 -0.33
C LEU A 478 14.02 -38.03 -1.29
N THR A 479 14.67 -38.99 -1.94
CA THR A 479 15.66 -38.73 -2.99
C THR A 479 15.88 -39.93 -3.91
N SER A 480 15.92 -39.67 -5.22
CA SER A 480 16.31 -40.66 -6.24
C SER A 480 17.83 -40.88 -6.32
N SER A 481 18.63 -39.96 -5.78
CA SER A 481 20.09 -40.04 -5.86
C SER A 481 20.66 -40.76 -4.64
N THR A 482 21.00 -42.04 -4.83
CA THR A 482 21.65 -42.86 -3.80
C THR A 482 22.98 -42.26 -3.36
N GLU A 483 23.76 -41.69 -4.27
CA GLU A 483 25.02 -41.01 -3.94
C GLU A 483 24.82 -39.85 -2.95
N ARG A 484 23.82 -38.98 -3.19
CA ARG A 484 23.52 -37.87 -2.29
C ARG A 484 23.05 -38.35 -0.92
N PHE A 485 22.25 -39.41 -0.87
CA PHE A 485 21.85 -40.04 0.39
C PHE A 485 23.06 -40.60 1.15
N GLN A 486 23.90 -41.39 0.48
CA GLN A 486 25.10 -42.00 1.07
C GLN A 486 26.08 -40.94 1.60
N LYS A 487 26.22 -39.80 0.91
CA LYS A 487 27.03 -38.69 1.39
C LYS A 487 26.53 -38.14 2.73
N ILE A 488 25.21 -38.02 2.92
CA ILE A 488 24.61 -37.54 4.17
C ILE A 488 24.69 -38.61 5.27
N LEU A 489 24.48 -39.89 4.91
CA LEU A 489 24.62 -41.00 5.84
C LEU A 489 26.04 -41.06 6.45
N LYS A 490 27.09 -40.84 5.63
CA LYS A 490 28.49 -40.79 6.08
C LYS A 490 28.80 -39.64 7.05
N GLU A 491 28.04 -38.55 7.01
CA GLU A 491 28.20 -37.41 7.94
C GLU A 491 27.46 -37.63 9.27
N THR A 492 26.64 -38.68 9.34
CA THR A 492 25.83 -39.00 10.51
C THR A 492 26.64 -39.84 11.49
N PRO A 493 26.58 -39.57 12.81
CA PRO A 493 27.16 -40.44 13.83
C PRO A 493 26.73 -41.90 13.65
N VAL A 494 27.66 -42.84 13.81
CA VAL A 494 27.43 -44.27 13.51
C VAL A 494 26.24 -44.85 14.28
N ASP A 495 26.04 -44.43 15.53
CA ASP A 495 24.93 -44.84 16.39
C ASP A 495 23.57 -44.29 15.94
N CYS A 496 23.55 -43.28 15.07
CA CYS A 496 22.35 -42.62 14.59
C CYS A 496 22.00 -42.99 13.14
N GLN A 497 22.89 -43.64 12.38
CA GLN A 497 22.70 -43.91 10.94
C GLN A 497 21.41 -44.66 10.61
N ASN A 498 20.98 -45.58 11.48
CA ASN A 498 19.75 -46.38 11.30
C ASN A 498 18.46 -45.54 11.29
N TYR A 499 18.53 -44.29 11.75
CA TYR A 499 17.39 -43.37 11.73
C TYR A 499 17.24 -42.64 10.39
N LEU A 500 18.21 -42.69 9.47
CA LEU A 500 18.06 -42.15 8.12
C LEU A 500 17.67 -43.26 7.14
N VAL A 501 16.51 -43.11 6.49
CA VAL A 501 16.00 -44.09 5.53
C VAL A 501 15.83 -43.41 4.18
N GLN A 502 16.49 -43.95 3.14
CA GLN A 502 16.26 -43.48 1.78
C GLN A 502 14.89 -43.96 1.29
N VAL A 503 14.09 -43.04 0.75
CA VAL A 503 12.84 -43.35 0.07
C VAL A 503 12.80 -42.67 -1.29
N THR A 504 12.20 -43.31 -2.29
CA THR A 504 12.17 -42.81 -3.68
C THR A 504 10.78 -42.37 -4.13
N LYS A 505 9.75 -42.67 -3.33
CA LYS A 505 8.35 -42.46 -3.67
C LYS A 505 7.59 -41.86 -2.48
N TYR A 506 6.58 -41.04 -2.79
CA TYR A 506 5.73 -40.40 -1.78
C TYR A 506 4.88 -41.40 -0.99
N GLN A 507 4.52 -42.55 -1.58
CA GLN A 507 3.77 -43.61 -0.89
C GLN A 507 4.48 -44.14 0.36
N ALA A 508 5.80 -44.00 0.44
CA ALA A 508 6.56 -44.37 1.65
C ALA A 508 6.16 -43.54 2.88
N ALA A 509 5.52 -42.38 2.67
CA ALA A 509 5.03 -41.49 3.73
C ALA A 509 3.60 -41.82 4.21
N GLN A 510 2.92 -42.85 3.67
CA GLN A 510 1.49 -43.07 3.90
C GLN A 510 1.12 -43.18 5.39
N ASN A 511 2.03 -43.71 6.22
CA ASN A 511 1.84 -43.85 7.66
C ASN A 511 2.59 -42.78 8.49
N CYS A 512 3.31 -41.88 7.83
CA CYS A 512 4.06 -40.81 8.48
C CYS A 512 3.10 -39.67 8.80
N LYS A 513 3.04 -39.26 10.07
CA LYS A 513 2.13 -38.20 10.54
C LYS A 513 2.67 -36.78 10.32
N VAL A 514 3.97 -36.65 10.01
CA VAL A 514 4.69 -35.37 9.91
C VAL A 514 5.51 -35.29 8.63
#